data_AF-A0A3C0NF49-F1
#
_entry.id   AF-A0A3C0NF49-F1
#
_cell.length_a   1.000
_cell.length_b   1.000
_cell.length_c   1.000
_cell.angle_alpha   90.00
_cell.angle_beta   90.00
_cell.angle_gamma   90.00
#
_symmetry.space_group_name_H-M   'P 1'
#
loop_
_entity.id
_entity.type
_entity.pdbx_description
1 polymer ?
#
loop_
_entity_poly.entity_id
_entity_poly.type
_entity_poly.pdbx_seq_one_letter_code
_entity_poly.pdbx_strand_id
1 'polypeptide(L)'
;PNRPLRRWQLIEVVRGKTLTYSPLRINERILHYLMGVDGLDEAFKGIIEPVSYSGELVRSRSVALAVSHSSITTQIAAILLNNWGNFRQLPITDYPLPIVQ
;
A
#
# COMPACT_ATOMS: atom_id res chain seq x y z
N PRO A 1 20.71 -6.95 -12.77
CA PRO A 1 20.36 -8.03 -11.82
C PRO A 1 19.42 -7.53 -10.72
N ASN A 2 18.22 -8.11 -10.69
CA ASN A 2 17.07 -7.62 -9.94
C ASN A 2 17.37 -7.65 -8.44
N ARG A 3 17.32 -6.47 -7.81
CA ARG A 3 17.42 -6.29 -6.36
C ARG A 3 16.02 -6.02 -5.81
N PRO A 4 15.03 -6.91 -6.00
CA PRO A 4 13.63 -6.60 -5.76
C PRO A 4 13.40 -6.17 -4.32
N LEU A 5 14.02 -6.86 -3.36
CA LEU A 5 13.92 -6.52 -1.94
C LEU A 5 14.45 -5.11 -1.62
N ARG A 6 15.48 -4.64 -2.33
CA ARG A 6 16.02 -3.27 -2.13
C ARG A 6 15.28 -2.23 -2.95
N ARG A 7 14.83 -2.59 -4.15
CA ARG A 7 13.99 -1.75 -5.02
C ARG A 7 12.69 -1.38 -4.30
N TRP A 8 12.10 -2.34 -3.59
CA TRP A 8 10.90 -2.15 -2.78
C TRP A 8 11.20 -1.73 -1.33
N GLN A 9 12.47 -1.40 -1.02
CA GLN A 9 12.90 -0.95 0.32
C GLN A 9 12.52 -1.89 1.48
N LEU A 10 12.35 -3.19 1.20
CA LEU A 10 12.06 -4.21 2.22
C LEU A 10 13.29 -4.50 3.09
N ILE A 11 14.49 -4.33 2.51
CA ILE A 11 15.77 -4.44 3.22
C ILE A 11 16.70 -3.28 2.86
N GLU A 12 17.51 -2.88 3.84
CA GLU A 12 18.59 -1.91 3.70
C GLU A 12 19.96 -2.59 3.84
N VAL A 13 20.93 -2.16 3.03
CA VAL A 13 22.32 -2.58 3.16
C VAL A 13 23.04 -1.56 4.03
N VAL A 14 23.38 -1.95 5.26
CA VAL A 14 24.13 -1.09 6.17
C VAL A 14 25.60 -1.02 5.73
N ARG A 15 26.27 0.12 5.97
CA ARG A 15 27.70 0.26 5.68
C ARG A 15 28.50 -0.84 6.40
N GLY A 16 29.24 -1.62 5.63
CA GLY A 16 30.20 -2.61 6.10
C GLY A 16 31.53 -2.44 5.36
N LYS A 17 32.55 -3.25 5.71
CA LYS A 17 33.88 -3.17 5.08
C LYS A 17 33.83 -3.40 3.57
N THR A 18 32.92 -4.24 3.10
CA THR A 18 32.69 -4.54 1.68
C THR A 18 31.22 -4.89 1.47
N LEU A 19 30.70 -4.75 0.24
CA LEU A 19 29.28 -4.94 -0.08
C LEU A 19 28.75 -6.34 0.29
N THR A 20 29.57 -7.38 0.15
CA THR A 20 29.20 -8.77 0.48
C THR A 20 29.24 -9.08 1.97
N TYR A 21 29.96 -8.27 2.74
CA TYR A 21 30.04 -8.37 4.20
C TYR A 21 29.24 -7.26 4.91
N SER A 22 28.44 -6.51 4.14
CA SER A 22 27.55 -5.50 4.70
C SER A 22 26.37 -6.17 5.40
N PRO A 23 26.07 -5.80 6.66
CA PRO A 23 24.89 -6.28 7.33
C PRO A 23 23.62 -5.82 6.59
N LEU A 24 22.60 -6.67 6.59
CA LEU A 24 21.29 -6.36 6.04
C LEU A 24 20.33 -6.07 7.18
N ARG A 25 19.60 -4.96 7.10
CA ARG A 25 18.49 -4.64 8.01
C ARG A 25 17.18 -4.87 7.28
N ILE A 26 16.25 -5.57 7.92
CA ILE A 26 14.87 -5.65 7.45
C ILE A 26 14.10 -4.39 7.90
N ASN A 27 13.17 -3.94 7.06
CA ASN A 27 12.24 -2.89 7.45
C ASN A 27 11.27 -3.43 8.53
N GLU A 28 11.09 -2.66 9.61
CA GLU A 28 10.29 -3.06 10.79
C GLU A 28 8.82 -3.32 10.45
N ARG A 29 8.21 -2.50 9.57
CA ARG A 29 6.83 -2.72 9.10
C ARG A 29 6.69 -4.07 8.38
N ILE A 30 7.66 -4.45 7.56
CA ILE A 30 7.65 -5.73 6.86
C ILE A 30 7.86 -6.89 7.83
N LEU A 31 8.71 -6.72 8.85
CA LEU A 31 8.85 -7.70 9.91
C LEU A 31 7.51 -7.92 10.63
N HIS A 32 6.81 -6.86 11.04
CA HIS A 32 5.50 -6.96 11.67
C HIS A 32 4.48 -7.67 10.78
N TYR A 33 4.42 -7.30 9.50
CA TYR A 33 3.55 -7.97 8.51
C TYR A 33 3.85 -9.46 8.40
N LEU A 34 5.13 -9.86 8.29
CA LEU A 34 5.53 -11.27 8.21
C LEU A 34 5.23 -12.04 9.49
N MET A 35 5.21 -11.37 10.64
CA MET A 35 4.83 -11.95 11.94
C MET A 35 3.31 -12.00 12.15
N GLY A 36 2.50 -11.54 11.19
CA GLY A 36 1.03 -11.47 11.31
C GLY A 36 0.56 -10.42 12.32
N VAL A 37 1.41 -9.44 12.63
CA VAL A 37 1.06 -8.30 13.48
C VAL A 37 0.56 -7.19 12.57
N ASP A 38 -0.74 -6.94 12.60
CA ASP A 38 -1.35 -5.77 11.96
C ASP A 38 -1.01 -4.52 12.77
N GLY A 39 0.18 -3.97 12.51
CA GLY A 39 0.69 -2.75 13.12
C GLY A 39 0.63 -1.58 12.15
N LEU A 40 0.04 -0.47 12.59
CA LEU A 40 0.23 0.82 11.93
C LEU A 40 1.71 1.21 12.08
N ASP A 41 2.38 1.48 10.96
CA ASP A 41 3.76 1.98 10.97
C ASP A 41 3.83 3.26 11.83
N GLU A 42 4.82 3.35 12.71
CA GLU A 42 5.04 4.54 13.55
C GLU A 42 5.20 5.80 12.69
N ALA A 43 5.75 5.67 11.47
CA ALA A 43 5.86 6.79 10.52
C ALA A 43 4.50 7.36 10.09
N PHE A 44 3.41 6.59 10.18
CA PHE A 44 2.06 7.02 9.84
C PHE A 44 1.19 7.32 11.06
N LYS A 45 1.69 7.04 12.26
CA LYS A 45 0.98 7.32 13.50
C LYS A 45 0.75 8.83 13.64
N GLY A 46 -0.51 9.23 13.70
CA GLY A 46 -0.91 10.63 13.78
C GLY A 46 -0.94 11.39 12.44
N ILE A 47 -0.47 10.78 11.34
CA ILE A 47 -0.68 11.31 9.98
C ILE A 47 -1.93 10.70 9.36
N ILE A 48 -2.24 9.45 9.70
CA ILE A 48 -3.42 8.76 9.20
C ILE A 48 -4.41 8.50 10.34
N GLU A 49 -5.68 8.69 10.02
CA GLU A 49 -6.81 8.32 10.88
C GLU A 49 -7.43 7.02 10.34
N PRO A 50 -7.58 5.97 11.17
CA PRO A 50 -8.27 4.76 10.75
C PRO A 50 -9.70 5.09 10.32
N VAL A 51 -10.06 4.72 9.09
CA VAL A 51 -11.43 4.89 8.60
C VAL A 51 -12.31 3.89 9.32
N SER A 52 -13.05 4.37 10.32
CA SER A 52 -14.02 3.56 11.06
C SER A 52 -15.21 3.24 10.16
N TYR A 53 -15.32 1.99 9.74
CA TYR A 53 -16.50 1.51 9.02
C TYR A 53 -17.56 1.07 10.02
N SER A 54 -18.51 1.94 10.33
CA SER A 54 -19.75 1.50 10.98
C SER A 54 -20.51 0.68 9.94
N GLY A 55 -20.67 -0.62 10.15
CA GLY A 55 -21.26 -1.59 9.20
C GLY A 55 -22.70 -1.33 8.74
N GLU A 56 -23.23 -0.14 8.98
CA GLU A 56 -24.44 0.33 8.32
C GLU A 56 -24.07 0.70 6.88
N LEU A 57 -24.41 -0.19 5.94
CA LEU A 57 -24.42 0.09 4.51
C LEU A 57 -25.47 1.17 4.22
N VAL A 58 -25.20 2.40 4.65
CA VAL A 58 -25.91 3.57 4.18
C VAL A 58 -25.65 3.61 2.70
N ARG A 59 -26.67 3.25 1.92
CA ARG A 59 -26.74 3.50 0.49
C ARG A 59 -26.42 4.97 0.28
N SER A 60 -25.16 5.23 -0.05
CA SER A 60 -24.63 6.53 -0.46
C SER A 60 -24.78 7.65 0.56
N ARG A 61 -23.92 7.67 1.58
CA ARG A 61 -23.32 8.95 1.97
C ARG A 61 -21.97 9.00 1.29
N SER A 62 -21.83 9.86 0.29
CA SER A 62 -20.53 10.26 -0.25
C SER A 62 -19.70 10.76 0.92
N VAL A 63 -18.83 9.91 1.45
CA VAL A 63 -17.70 10.35 2.25
C VAL A 63 -17.01 11.38 1.36
N ALA A 64 -17.07 12.65 1.76
CA ALA A 64 -16.47 13.72 0.99
C ALA A 64 -14.96 13.50 1.03
N LEU A 65 -14.47 12.79 0.03
CA LEU A 65 -13.04 12.59 -0.16
C LEU A 65 -12.42 13.97 -0.36
N ALA A 66 -11.20 14.14 0.15
CA ALA A 66 -10.38 15.27 -0.24
C ALA A 66 -10.38 15.38 -1.78
N VAL A 67 -10.43 16.61 -2.31
CA VAL A 67 -10.52 16.87 -3.76
C VAL A 67 -9.42 16.11 -4.53
N SER A 68 -8.24 15.93 -3.92
CA SER A 68 -7.12 15.15 -4.45
C SER A 68 -7.46 13.68 -4.75
N HIS A 69 -8.35 13.05 -3.98
CA HIS A 69 -8.64 11.61 -4.07
C HIS A 69 -9.92 11.28 -4.87
N SER A 70 -10.67 12.29 -5.30
CA SER A 70 -11.93 12.11 -6.03
C SER A 70 -11.72 11.42 -7.39
N SER A 71 -10.68 11.81 -8.12
CA SER A 71 -10.38 11.24 -9.45
C SER A 71 -10.04 9.74 -9.37
N ILE A 72 -9.14 9.37 -8.45
CA ILE A 72 -8.72 7.97 -8.25
C ILE A 72 -9.91 7.12 -7.79
N THR A 73 -10.73 7.64 -6.87
CA THR A 73 -11.88 6.88 -6.38
C THR A 73 -12.93 6.67 -7.46
N THR A 74 -13.17 7.68 -8.30
CA THR A 74 -14.06 7.55 -9.46
C THR A 74 -13.55 6.49 -10.43
N GLN A 75 -12.24 6.48 -10.69
CA GLN A 75 -11.61 5.49 -11.56
C GLN A 75 -11.71 4.06 -11.00
N ILE A 76 -11.41 3.88 -9.71
CA ILE A 76 -11.54 2.59 -9.03
C ILE A 76 -12.98 2.11 -9.05
N ALA A 77 -13.95 2.99 -8.75
CA ALA A 77 -15.37 2.65 -8.79
C ALA A 77 -15.79 2.19 -10.20
N ALA A 78 -15.36 2.89 -11.24
CA ALA A 78 -15.62 2.51 -12.62
C ALA A 78 -15.02 1.15 -12.99
N ILE A 79 -13.78 0.88 -12.58
CA ILE A 79 -13.14 -0.43 -12.79
C ILE A 79 -13.92 -1.53 -12.06
N LEU A 80 -14.29 -1.31 -10.79
CA LEU A 80 -14.99 -2.31 -10.00
C LEU A 80 -16.41 -2.58 -10.54
N LEU A 81 -17.15 -1.55 -10.95
CA LEU A 81 -18.46 -1.70 -11.59
C LEU A 81 -18.39 -2.51 -12.89
N ASN A 82 -17.38 -2.22 -13.72
CA ASN A 82 -17.24 -2.87 -15.02
C ASN A 82 -16.68 -4.31 -14.94
N ASN A 83 -16.09 -4.68 -13.81
CA ASN A 83 -15.44 -5.99 -13.63
C ASN A 83 -16.09 -6.83 -12.52
N TRP A 84 -17.29 -6.45 -12.07
CA TRP A 84 -17.98 -7.13 -10.99
C TRP A 84 -18.26 -8.59 -11.36
N GLY A 85 -17.71 -9.53 -10.59
CA GLY A 85 -17.83 -10.98 -10.85
C GLY A 85 -16.63 -11.62 -11.56
N ASN A 86 -15.74 -10.81 -12.16
CA ASN A 86 -14.54 -11.29 -12.87
C ASN A 86 -13.22 -10.83 -12.22
N PHE A 87 -13.22 -10.60 -10.90
CA PHE A 87 -12.08 -10.07 -10.13
C PHE A 87 -10.79 -10.91 -10.22
N ARG A 88 -10.89 -12.19 -10.59
CA ARG A 88 -9.72 -13.08 -10.77
C ARG A 88 -8.94 -12.86 -12.07
N GLN A 89 -9.49 -12.08 -13.00
CA GLN A 89 -8.87 -11.76 -14.29
C GLN A 89 -8.39 -10.31 -14.38
N LEU A 90 -8.59 -9.50 -13.33
CA LEU A 90 -7.91 -8.23 -13.24
C LEU A 90 -6.40 -8.52 -13.28
N PRO A 91 -5.66 -8.00 -14.27
CA PRO A 91 -4.21 -8.12 -14.23
C PRO A 91 -3.79 -7.53 -12.89
N ILE A 92 -3.08 -8.28 -12.05
CA ILE A 92 -2.40 -7.72 -10.89
C ILE A 92 -1.46 -6.69 -11.49
N THR A 93 -1.89 -5.44 -11.50
CA THR A 93 -1.51 -4.51 -12.56
C THR A 93 -0.03 -4.18 -12.45
N ASP A 94 0.73 -4.51 -13.49
CA ASP A 94 2.02 -3.87 -13.84
C ASP A 94 1.83 -2.38 -14.24
N TYR A 95 0.61 -1.84 -14.13
CA TYR A 95 0.39 -0.39 -14.21
C TYR A 95 1.00 0.26 -12.96
N PRO A 96 1.87 1.26 -13.13
CA PRO A 96 2.28 2.07 -12.00
C PRO A 96 1.01 2.73 -11.45
N LEU A 97 0.69 2.47 -10.18
CA LEU A 97 -0.25 3.32 -9.46
C LEU A 97 0.23 4.77 -9.65
N PRO A 98 -0.65 5.72 -10.01
CA PRO A 98 -0.23 7.09 -10.20
C PRO A 98 0.32 7.60 -8.87
N ILE A 99 1.64 7.69 -8.80
CA ILE A 99 2.35 8.38 -7.74
C ILE A 99 1.90 9.83 -7.85
N VAL A 100 1.20 10.29 -6.82
CA VAL A 100 0.83 11.69 -6.65
C VAL A 100 2.13 12.51 -6.66
N GLN A 101 2.25 13.42 -7.63
CA GLN A 101 3.16 14.58 -7.54
C GLN A 101 2.46 15.66 -6.74
#